data_AF-A0A9E5LUN8-F1
#
_entry.id   AF-A0A9E5LUN8-F1
#
_cell.length_a   1.000
_cell.length_b   1.000
_cell.length_c   1.000
_cell.angle_alpha   90.00
_cell.angle_beta   90.00
_cell.angle_gamma   90.00
#
_symmetry.space_group_name_H-M   'P 1'
#
loop_
_entity.id
_entity.type
_entity.pdbx_description
1 polymer ?
#
loop_
_entity_poly.entity_id
_entity_poly.type
_entity_poly.pdbx_seq_one_letter_code
_entity_poly.pdbx_strand_id
1 'polypeptide(L)'
;MDKGKSFSWGWAAGALVAVQLVVLGGLWQLRQKESRPAGGWDLDPQAVQREGDQERESREALQNLPLPSGASRLSLDGARQSSPSAGDLLAQARQLQSQGQLDLAEKLLSRAREMEPRNQAVQVAAALLAESREDTGAALARWREL
;
A
#
# COMPACT_ATOMS: atom_id res chain seq x y z
N MET A 1 -3.33 -47.71 44.06
CA MET A 1 -3.22 -47.10 42.72
C MET A 1 -4.64 -46.96 42.20
N ASP A 2 -5.22 -45.80 41.93
CA ASP A 2 -4.72 -44.44 41.74
C ASP A 2 -5.83 -43.45 42.13
N LYS A 3 -5.49 -42.41 42.90
CA LYS A 3 -6.35 -41.25 43.18
C LYS A 3 -5.98 -40.14 42.20
N GLY A 4 -6.96 -39.50 41.57
CA GLY A 4 -6.76 -38.17 40.97
C GLY A 4 -7.36 -37.97 39.58
N LYS A 5 -8.68 -38.04 39.44
CA LYS A 5 -9.39 -37.50 38.27
C LYS A 5 -10.62 -36.71 38.72
N SER A 6 -10.36 -35.56 39.33
CA SER A 6 -11.37 -34.53 39.59
C SER A 6 -10.70 -33.17 39.49
N PHE A 7 -10.30 -32.80 38.28
CA PHE A 7 -9.70 -31.48 38.05
C PHE A 7 -10.21 -30.89 36.73
N SER A 8 -10.86 -29.73 36.85
CA SER A 8 -11.00 -28.70 35.82
C SER A 8 -12.01 -28.91 34.67
N TRP A 9 -13.28 -29.23 34.97
CA TRP A 9 -14.39 -28.90 34.04
C TRP A 9 -15.19 -27.66 34.48
N GLY A 10 -15.31 -27.41 35.78
CA GLY A 10 -16.02 -26.23 36.31
C GLY A 10 -15.38 -24.89 35.91
N TRP A 11 -14.04 -24.83 35.85
CA TRP A 11 -13.31 -23.63 35.44
C TRP A 11 -13.47 -23.32 33.96
N ALA A 12 -13.53 -24.34 33.10
CA ALA A 12 -13.74 -24.16 31.66
C ALA A 12 -15.16 -23.64 31.37
N ALA A 13 -16.18 -24.17 32.06
CA ALA A 13 -17.55 -23.66 31.95
C ALA A 13 -17.67 -22.23 32.49
N GLY A 14 -17.03 -21.92 33.62
CA GLY A 14 -17.03 -20.58 34.20
C GLY A 14 -16.37 -19.53 33.29
N ALA A 15 -15.25 -19.89 32.65
CA ALA A 15 -14.55 -19.01 31.71
C ALA A 15 -15.41 -18.68 30.49
N LEU A 16 -16.18 -19.66 29.98
CA LEU A 16 -17.02 -19.47 28.80
C LEU A 16 -18.20 -18.52 29.07
N VAL A 17 -18.81 -18.61 30.26
CA VAL A 17 -19.86 -17.69 30.70
C VAL A 17 -19.32 -16.27 30.90
N ALA A 18 -18.11 -16.12 31.45
CA ALA A 18 -17.48 -14.82 31.62
C ALA A 18 -17.21 -14.13 30.26
N VAL A 19 -16.71 -14.87 29.26
CA VAL A 19 -16.53 -14.36 27.90
C VAL A 19 -17.87 -13.93 27.29
N GLN A 20 -18.93 -14.74 27.47
CA GLN A 20 -20.26 -14.40 26.97
C GLN A 20 -20.79 -13.10 27.58
N LEU A 21 -20.62 -12.89 28.89
CA LEU A 21 -21.05 -11.66 29.56
C LEU A 21 -20.27 -10.43 29.11
N VAL A 22 -18.96 -10.57 28.86
CA VAL A 22 -18.14 -9.47 28.30
C VAL A 22 -18.59 -9.12 26.89
N VAL A 23 -18.88 -10.12 26.05
CA VAL A 23 -19.36 -9.90 24.67
C VAL A 23 -20.74 -9.23 24.69
N LEU A 24 -21.67 -9.70 25.52
CA LEU A 24 -22.99 -9.11 25.69
C LEU A 24 -22.91 -7.69 26.26
N GLY A 25 -22.04 -7.46 27.24
CA GLY A 25 -21.77 -6.13 27.80
C GLY A 25 -21.20 -5.17 26.75
N GLY A 26 -20.24 -5.63 25.95
CA GLY A 26 -19.65 -4.86 24.85
C GLY A 26 -20.67 -4.52 23.75
N LEU A 27 -21.53 -5.47 23.37
CA LEU A 27 -22.62 -5.25 22.42
C LEU A 27 -23.67 -4.27 22.95
N TRP A 28 -24.00 -4.34 24.23
CA TRP A 28 -24.91 -3.40 24.87
C TRP A 28 -24.31 -1.98 24.93
N GLN A 29 -23.01 -1.87 25.19
CA GLN A 29 -22.28 -0.60 25.18
C GLN A 29 -22.19 0.01 23.77
N LEU A 30 -22.06 -0.83 22.73
CA LEU A 30 -22.11 -0.39 21.33
C LEU A 30 -23.49 0.17 20.98
N ARG A 31 -24.58 -0.50 21.41
CA ARG A 31 -25.96 -0.05 21.21
C ARG A 31 -26.25 1.27 21.93
N GLN A 32 -25.72 1.47 23.13
CA GLN A 32 -25.84 2.75 23.83
C GLN A 32 -25.09 3.88 23.10
N LYS A 33 -23.94 3.58 22.49
CA LYS A 33 -23.21 4.55 21.65
C LYS A 33 -23.98 4.96 20.39
N GLU A 34 -24.76 4.04 19.82
CA GLU A 34 -25.66 4.30 18.68
C GLU A 34 -26.95 5.02 19.06
N SER A 35 -27.26 5.08 20.36
CA SER A 35 -28.32 5.94 20.90
C SER A 35 -27.82 7.40 20.86
N ARG A 36 -27.79 7.95 19.64
CA ARG A 36 -27.52 9.35 19.34
C ARG A 36 -28.44 10.28 20.15
N PRO A 37 -27.98 11.53 20.39
CA PRO A 37 -28.50 12.42 21.43
C PRO A 37 -30.02 12.62 21.33
N ALA A 38 -30.64 12.85 22.49
CA ALA A 38 -32.07 13.07 22.68
C ALA A 38 -32.64 14.36 22.04
N GLY A 39 -31.95 14.94 21.05
CA GLY A 39 -32.44 16.04 20.23
C GLY A 39 -32.66 15.53 18.81
N GLY A 40 -33.85 15.73 18.27
CA GLY A 40 -34.21 15.31 16.91
C GLY A 40 -33.31 15.94 15.84
N TRP A 41 -33.67 15.72 14.58
CA TRP A 41 -33.08 16.38 13.40
C TRP A 41 -33.29 17.91 13.38
N ASP A 42 -33.34 18.56 14.54
CA ASP A 42 -33.22 20.01 14.64
C ASP A 42 -31.84 20.37 14.11
N LEU A 43 -31.85 21.03 12.95
CA LEU A 43 -30.68 21.66 12.39
C LEU A 43 -30.19 22.66 13.44
N ASP A 44 -29.11 22.33 14.15
CA ASP A 44 -28.46 23.25 15.06
C ASP A 44 -28.13 24.52 14.26
N PRO A 45 -28.80 25.66 14.52
CA PRO A 45 -28.62 26.86 13.72
C PRO A 45 -27.18 27.37 13.82
N GLN A 46 -26.45 27.01 14.88
CA GLN A 46 -25.04 27.32 15.03
C GLN A 46 -24.14 26.39 14.23
N ALA A 47 -24.55 25.15 13.94
CA ALA A 47 -23.82 24.24 13.06
C ALA A 47 -23.87 24.73 11.61
N VAL A 48 -25.05 25.17 11.15
CA VAL A 48 -25.23 25.73 9.79
C VAL A 48 -24.39 26.99 9.57
N GLN A 49 -24.29 27.85 10.59
CA GLN A 49 -23.44 29.04 10.54
C GLN A 49 -21.95 28.68 10.45
N ARG A 50 -21.49 27.73 11.26
CA ARG A 50 -20.11 27.23 11.25
C ARG A 50 -19.73 26.60 9.92
N GLU A 51 -20.62 25.83 9.31
CA GLU A 51 -20.41 25.26 7.97
C GLU A 51 -20.30 26.36 6.91
N GLY A 52 -21.16 27.39 6.98
CA GLY A 52 -21.11 28.52 6.05
C GLY A 52 -19.81 29.34 6.15
N ASP A 53 -19.31 29.57 7.37
CA ASP A 53 -18.04 30.27 7.58
C ASP A 53 -16.85 29.43 7.11
N GLN A 54 -16.87 28.13 7.37
CA GLN A 54 -15.85 27.19 6.91
C GLN A 54 -15.82 27.05 5.38
N GLU A 55 -16.97 27.10 4.72
CA GLU A 55 -17.05 27.15 3.27
C GLU A 55 -16.46 28.44 2.69
N ARG A 56 -16.67 29.58 3.36
CA ARG A 56 -16.08 30.86 2.93
C ARG A 56 -14.57 30.85 3.10
N GLU A 57 -14.08 30.44 4.26
CA GLU A 57 -12.63 30.34 4.52
C GLU A 57 -11.96 29.35 3.56
N SER A 58 -12.59 28.21 3.28
CA SER A 58 -12.04 27.25 2.30
C SER A 58 -12.03 27.81 0.88
N ARG A 59 -13.06 28.56 0.46
CA ARG A 59 -13.08 29.24 -0.84
C ARG A 59 -12.00 30.30 -0.95
N GLU A 60 -11.82 31.10 0.09
CA GLU A 60 -10.78 32.13 0.15
C GLU A 60 -9.37 31.52 0.16
N ALA A 61 -9.18 30.41 0.88
CA ALA A 61 -7.92 29.67 0.89
C ALA A 61 -7.61 29.08 -0.49
N LEU A 62 -8.60 28.50 -1.17
CA LEU A 62 -8.43 27.97 -2.53
C LEU A 62 -8.12 29.06 -3.55
N GLN A 63 -8.73 30.24 -3.40
CA GLN A 63 -8.51 31.39 -4.28
C GLN A 63 -7.12 32.02 -4.08
N ASN A 64 -6.59 31.98 -2.85
CA ASN A 64 -5.26 32.48 -2.50
C ASN A 64 -4.16 31.41 -2.56
N LEU A 65 -4.46 30.19 -2.98
CA LEU A 65 -3.43 29.20 -3.27
C LEU A 65 -2.50 29.78 -4.35
N PRO A 66 -1.19 29.88 -4.10
CA PRO A 66 -0.24 30.20 -5.15
C PRO A 66 -0.27 29.06 -6.16
N LEU A 67 -1.06 29.23 -7.22
CA LEU A 67 -1.04 28.32 -8.35
C LEU A 67 0.36 28.44 -8.95
N PRO A 68 1.13 27.33 -9.09
CA PRO A 68 2.39 27.39 -9.81
C PRO A 68 2.11 27.91 -11.21
N SER A 69 2.56 29.14 -11.49
CA SER A 69 2.38 29.82 -12.77
C SER A 69 3.20 29.19 -13.92
N GLY A 70 3.82 28.04 -13.68
CA GLY A 70 4.43 27.20 -14.69
C GLY A 70 4.44 25.72 -14.27
N ALA A 71 4.02 24.85 -15.18
CA ALA A 71 4.48 23.46 -15.28
C ALA A 71 4.09 22.42 -14.20
N SER A 72 2.99 22.57 -13.46
CA SER A 72 2.39 21.43 -12.74
C SER A 72 0.97 21.10 -13.19
N ARG A 73 0.66 21.43 -14.45
CA ARG A 73 -0.44 20.74 -15.14
C ARG A 73 0.03 19.30 -15.33
N LEU A 74 -0.83 18.34 -15.07
CA LEU A 74 -0.71 16.95 -15.50
C LEU A 74 -0.61 16.90 -17.03
N SER A 75 0.49 17.40 -17.60
CA SER A 75 0.78 17.31 -19.01
C SER A 75 1.22 15.88 -19.26
N LEU A 76 0.78 15.32 -20.39
CA LEU A 76 1.25 14.00 -20.83
C LEU A 76 2.80 13.97 -20.91
N ASP A 77 3.42 15.11 -21.23
CA ASP A 77 4.87 15.31 -21.19
C ASP A 77 5.45 15.30 -19.77
N GLY A 78 4.80 15.93 -18.79
CA GLY A 78 5.20 15.86 -17.39
C GLY A 78 5.07 14.46 -16.80
N ALA A 79 4.01 13.72 -17.18
CA ALA A 79 3.80 12.31 -16.83
C ALA A 79 4.81 11.37 -17.52
N ARG A 80 5.20 11.66 -18.77
CA ARG A 80 6.30 10.96 -19.45
C ARG A 80 7.66 11.25 -18.81
N GLN A 81 7.91 12.49 -18.39
CA GLN A 81 9.13 12.87 -17.67
C GLN A 81 9.22 12.26 -16.27
N SER A 82 8.10 11.92 -15.64
CA SER A 82 8.04 11.20 -14.36
C SER A 82 7.93 9.67 -14.53
N SER A 83 7.81 9.17 -15.76
CA SER A 83 7.88 7.75 -16.04
C SER A 83 9.35 7.30 -16.10
N PRO A 84 9.76 6.28 -15.33
CA PRO A 84 11.15 5.82 -15.34
C PRO A 84 11.54 5.34 -16.75
N SER A 85 12.68 5.82 -17.23
CA SER A 85 13.26 5.38 -18.51
C SER A 85 13.78 3.93 -18.42
N ALA A 86 14.10 3.31 -19.56
CA ALA A 86 14.73 1.99 -19.57
C ALA A 86 16.07 1.99 -18.79
N GLY A 87 16.81 3.11 -18.83
CA GLY A 87 18.02 3.32 -18.03
C GLY A 87 17.75 3.38 -16.53
N ASP A 88 16.69 4.08 -16.11
CA ASP A 88 16.30 4.17 -14.69
C ASP A 88 15.83 2.81 -14.15
N LEU A 89 15.12 2.03 -14.97
CA LEU A 89 14.71 0.67 -14.64
C LEU A 89 15.90 -0.27 -14.50
N LEU A 90 16.91 -0.14 -15.39
CA LEU A 90 18.15 -0.90 -15.31
C LEU A 90 18.96 -0.55 -14.05
N ALA A 91 19.06 0.73 -13.70
CA ALA A 91 19.75 1.15 -12.48
C ALA A 91 19.08 0.58 -11.22
N GLN A 92 17.75 0.63 -11.15
CA GLN A 92 16.98 0.01 -10.06
C GLN A 92 17.13 -1.51 -10.04
N ALA A 93 17.14 -2.18 -11.19
CA ALA A 93 17.33 -3.62 -11.27
C ALA A 93 18.70 -4.04 -10.69
N ARG A 94 19.76 -3.29 -10.98
CA ARG A 94 21.10 -3.53 -10.40
C ARG A 94 21.12 -3.35 -8.88
N GLN A 95 20.40 -2.35 -8.37
CA GLN A 95 20.27 -2.16 -6.94
C GLN A 95 19.49 -3.29 -6.27
N LEU A 96 18.46 -3.83 -6.92
CA LEU A 96 17.74 -5.00 -6.42
C LEU A 96 18.58 -6.27 -6.49
N GLN A 97 19.42 -6.42 -7.52
CA GLN A 97 20.41 -7.50 -7.61
C GLN A 97 21.37 -7.50 -6.44
N SER A 98 21.94 -6.34 -6.08
CA SER A 98 22.86 -6.24 -4.94
C SER A 98 22.18 -6.51 -3.59
N GLN A 99 20.86 -6.36 -3.52
CA GLN A 99 20.03 -6.71 -2.37
C GLN A 99 19.55 -8.17 -2.39
N GLY A 100 19.93 -8.97 -3.38
CA GLY A 100 19.50 -10.36 -3.55
C GLY A 100 18.05 -10.52 -4.04
N GLN A 101 17.37 -9.44 -4.40
CA GLN A 101 15.99 -9.44 -4.89
C GLN A 101 15.94 -9.73 -6.39
N LEU A 102 16.46 -10.90 -6.79
CA LEU A 102 16.67 -11.28 -8.18
C LEU A 102 15.35 -11.31 -8.98
N ASP A 103 14.23 -11.70 -8.36
CA ASP A 103 12.91 -11.79 -9.01
C ASP A 103 12.33 -10.43 -9.38
N LEU A 104 12.53 -9.43 -8.52
CA LEU A 104 12.11 -8.07 -8.84
C LEU A 104 13.04 -7.44 -9.88
N ALA A 105 14.34 -7.72 -9.81
CA ALA A 105 15.29 -7.29 -10.84
C ALA A 105 14.93 -7.83 -12.23
N GLU A 106 14.53 -9.10 -12.35
CA GLU A 106 14.10 -9.70 -13.63
C GLU A 106 12.89 -8.98 -14.21
N LYS A 107 11.91 -8.64 -13.36
CA LYS A 107 10.71 -7.90 -13.80
C LYS A 107 11.06 -6.50 -14.32
N LEU A 108 11.96 -5.81 -13.64
CA LEU A 108 12.41 -4.48 -14.07
C LEU A 108 13.19 -4.54 -15.39
N LEU A 109 14.08 -5.52 -15.55
CA LEU A 109 14.83 -5.73 -16.79
C LEU A 109 13.91 -6.14 -17.96
N SER A 110 12.90 -6.97 -17.70
CA SER A 110 11.90 -7.33 -18.70
C SER A 110 11.16 -6.10 -19.21
N ARG A 111 10.72 -5.22 -18.29
CA ARG A 111 10.07 -3.96 -18.65
C ARG A 111 11.01 -3.01 -19.39
N ALA A 112 12.26 -2.90 -18.97
CA ALA A 112 13.26 -2.09 -19.67
C ALA A 112 13.49 -2.58 -21.11
N ARG A 113 13.47 -3.91 -21.32
CA ARG A 113 13.59 -4.53 -22.64
C ARG A 113 12.36 -4.29 -23.52
N GLU A 114 11.16 -4.30 -22.95
CA GLU A 114 9.93 -3.94 -23.68
C GLU A 114 9.95 -2.48 -24.15
N MET A 115 10.49 -1.58 -23.33
CA MET A 115 10.65 -0.17 -23.68
C MET A 115 11.72 0.06 -24.74
N GLU A 116 12.88 -0.58 -24.58
CA GLU A 116 14.02 -0.44 -25.50
C GLU A 116 14.65 -1.80 -25.83
N PRO A 117 14.09 -2.54 -26.82
CA PRO A 117 14.55 -3.88 -27.15
C PRO A 117 16.01 -3.96 -27.64
N ARG A 118 16.53 -2.85 -28.17
CA ARG A 118 17.89 -2.73 -28.72
C ARG A 118 18.91 -2.19 -27.72
N ASN A 119 18.51 -1.96 -26.47
CA ASN A 119 19.43 -1.46 -25.44
C ASN A 119 20.36 -2.59 -24.97
N GLN A 120 21.59 -2.59 -25.48
CA GLN A 120 22.61 -3.59 -25.14
C GLN A 120 22.87 -3.69 -23.63
N ALA A 121 22.81 -2.57 -22.89
CA ALA A 121 23.04 -2.58 -21.45
C ALA A 121 21.98 -3.40 -20.71
N VAL A 122 20.72 -3.36 -21.16
CA VAL A 122 19.61 -4.16 -20.62
C VAL A 122 19.79 -5.63 -20.94
N GLN A 123 20.20 -5.96 -22.17
CA GLN A 123 20.45 -7.34 -22.59
C GLN A 123 21.60 -7.99 -21.79
N VAL A 124 22.72 -7.27 -21.62
CA VAL A 124 23.85 -7.73 -20.79
C VAL A 124 23.42 -7.89 -19.32
N ALA A 125 22.67 -6.93 -18.77
CA ALA A 125 22.19 -7.01 -17.39
C ALA A 125 21.29 -8.23 -17.15
N ALA A 126 20.46 -8.62 -18.14
CA ALA A 126 19.63 -9.82 -18.05
C ALA A 126 20.45 -11.11 -18.13
N ALA A 127 21.51 -11.15 -18.95
CA ALA A 127 22.42 -12.29 -19.00
C ALA A 127 23.17 -12.47 -17.66
N LEU A 128 23.71 -11.38 -17.10
CA LEU A 128 24.36 -11.38 -15.79
C LEU A 128 23.41 -11.75 -14.65
N LEU A 129 22.12 -11.36 -14.74
CA LEU A 129 21.11 -11.77 -13.75
C LEU A 129 20.92 -13.29 -13.77
N ALA A 130 20.87 -13.89 -14.96
CA ALA A 130 20.74 -15.34 -15.10
C ALA A 130 21.96 -16.08 -14.55
N GLU A 131 23.16 -15.55 -14.77
CA GLU A 131 24.39 -16.08 -14.15
C GLU A 131 24.34 -16.00 -12.62
N SER A 132 23.88 -14.87 -12.07
CA SER A 132 23.76 -14.69 -10.61
C SER A 132 22.75 -15.64 -9.96
N ARG A 133 21.82 -16.20 -10.74
CA ARG A 133 20.86 -17.22 -10.31
C ARG A 133 21.40 -18.65 -10.47
N GLU A 134 22.64 -18.81 -10.92
CA GLU A 134 23.26 -20.08 -11.31
C GLU A 134 22.51 -20.80 -12.46
N ASP A 135 21.59 -20.09 -13.14
CA ASP A 135 20.87 -20.60 -14.31
C ASP A 135 21.73 -20.44 -15.56
N THR A 136 22.74 -21.30 -15.63
CA THR A 136 23.76 -21.30 -16.69
C THR A 136 23.13 -21.48 -18.08
N GLY A 137 22.04 -22.25 -18.18
CA GLY A 137 21.32 -22.46 -19.44
C GLY A 137 20.66 -21.17 -19.93
N ALA A 138 19.94 -20.48 -19.04
CA ALA A 138 19.29 -19.23 -19.38
C ALA A 138 20.26 -18.06 -19.55
N ALA A 139 21.44 -18.10 -18.91
CA ALA A 139 22.53 -17.15 -19.16
C ALA A 139 23.09 -17.33 -20.57
N LEU A 140 23.46 -18.55 -20.95
CA LEU A 140 24.01 -18.85 -22.29
C LEU A 140 23.03 -18.52 -23.42
N ALA A 141 21.74 -18.77 -23.22
CA ALA A 141 20.71 -18.38 -24.19
C ALA A 141 20.70 -16.86 -24.39
N ARG A 142 20.69 -16.08 -23.31
CA ARG A 142 20.70 -14.61 -23.37
C ARG A 142 22.01 -14.05 -23.96
N TRP A 143 23.16 -14.66 -23.66
CA TRP A 143 24.43 -14.26 -24.26
C TRP A 143 24.49 -14.47 -25.78
N ARG A 144 23.75 -15.44 -26.31
CA ARG A 144 23.63 -15.70 -27.76
C ARG A 144 22.70 -14.74 -28.48
N GLU A 145 21.84 -14.04 -27.75
CA GLU A 145 20.85 -13.10 -28.28
C GLU A 145 21.37 -11.64 -28.35
N LEU A 146 22.54 -11.37 -27.76
CA LEU A 146 23.28 -10.11 -27.87
C LEU A 146 23.89 -9.92 -29.27
#